data_AF-A0A6M3J505-F1
#
_entry.id   AF-A0A6M3J505-F1
#
_cell.length_a   1.000
_cell.length_b   1.000
_cell.length_c   1.000
_cell.angle_alpha   90.00
_cell.angle_beta   90.00
_cell.angle_gamma   90.00
#
_symmetry.space_group_name_H-M   'P 1'
#
loop_
_entity.id
_entity.type
_entity.pdbx_description
1 polymer ?
#
loop_
_entity_poly.entity_id
_entity_poly.type
_entity_poly.pdbx_seq_one_letter_code
_entity_poly.pdbx_strand_id
1 'polypeptide(L)'
;MNLTEYLTRHHACDPSIPWVAGRPASETLWRECPDGAWMLWLCAKVGVRRKLLVPCATGCARSVLRLVPVGEDRPRLAVEVAEAWVYGHATQEEARAAARAAYAAAYVAADAAYADAYAARAAACSAHAAYAATTADAVYAADDAAIAADEAGICTREYALARYARGVRDVVPWWHVADRLRAAGVEVER
;
A
#
# COMPACT_ATOMS: atom_id res chain seq x y z
N MET A 1 10.89 -17.21 17.08
CA MET A 1 11.17 -17.14 15.62
C MET A 1 11.66 -15.75 15.32
N ASN A 2 12.73 -15.60 14.55
CA ASN A 2 13.22 -14.29 14.14
C ASN A 2 12.42 -13.72 12.96
N LEU A 3 12.64 -12.44 12.62
CA LEU A 3 11.88 -11.78 11.56
C LEU A 3 12.16 -12.39 10.17
N THR A 4 13.39 -12.81 9.88
CA THR A 4 13.74 -13.40 8.59
C THR A 4 12.98 -14.71 8.35
N GLU A 5 12.93 -15.58 9.36
CA GLU A 5 12.13 -16.82 9.35
C GLU A 5 10.64 -16.53 9.10
N TYR A 6 10.10 -15.49 9.74
CA TYR A 6 8.71 -15.08 9.54
C TYR A 6 8.45 -14.64 8.09
N LEU A 7 9.30 -13.76 7.55
CA LEU A 7 9.18 -13.28 6.17
C LEU A 7 9.26 -14.43 5.15
N THR A 8 10.23 -15.33 5.31
CA THR A 8 10.38 -16.51 4.45
C THR A 8 9.16 -17.43 4.51
N ARG A 9 8.67 -17.72 5.72
CA ARG A 9 7.49 -18.58 5.93
C ARG A 9 6.22 -18.01 5.27
N HIS A 10 6.11 -16.70 5.21
CA HIS A 10 4.97 -15.99 4.63
C HIS A 10 5.17 -15.60 3.16
N HIS A 11 6.25 -16.05 2.52
CA HIS A 11 6.59 -15.77 1.13
C HIS A 11 6.67 -14.25 0.84
N ALA A 12 7.38 -13.52 1.71
CA ALA A 12 7.74 -12.13 1.43
C ALA A 12 8.57 -12.04 0.14
N CYS A 13 8.52 -10.90 -0.55
CA CYS A 13 9.24 -10.73 -1.80
C CYS A 13 10.75 -10.88 -1.61
N ASP A 14 11.42 -11.49 -2.59
CA ASP A 14 12.84 -11.84 -2.51
C ASP A 14 13.75 -10.69 -2.07
N PRO A 15 13.60 -9.42 -2.52
CA PRO A 15 14.48 -8.33 -2.09
C PRO A 15 14.39 -7.98 -0.59
N SER A 16 13.25 -8.27 0.04
CA SER A 16 13.02 -7.93 1.46
C SER A 16 13.76 -8.86 2.41
N ILE A 17 13.96 -10.13 2.03
CA ILE A 17 14.57 -11.15 2.90
C ILE A 17 16.06 -10.85 3.14
N PRO A 18 16.91 -10.63 2.11
CA PRO A 18 18.31 -10.24 2.30
C PRO A 18 18.46 -8.92 3.06
N TRP A 19 17.53 -7.97 2.89
CA TRP A 19 17.60 -6.67 3.58
C TRP A 19 17.35 -6.78 5.09
N VAL A 20 16.51 -7.73 5.53
CA VAL A 20 16.25 -8.03 6.95
C VAL A 20 17.25 -9.03 7.53
N ALA A 21 17.90 -9.84 6.71
CA ALA A 21 18.77 -10.93 7.14
C ALA A 21 19.79 -10.50 8.21
N GLY A 22 19.82 -11.22 9.34
CA GLY A 22 20.74 -10.96 10.46
C GLY A 22 20.37 -9.76 11.34
N ARG A 23 19.28 -9.03 11.05
CA ARG A 23 18.82 -7.89 11.85
C ARG A 23 17.60 -8.28 12.69
N PRO A 24 17.55 -7.92 13.99
CA PRO A 24 16.39 -8.21 14.83
C PRO A 24 15.19 -7.36 14.41
N ALA A 25 13.97 -7.83 14.73
CA ALA A 25 12.80 -6.96 14.65
C ALA A 25 12.92 -5.88 15.73
N SER A 26 13.18 -4.64 15.32
CA SER A 26 13.42 -3.52 16.23
C SER A 26 12.86 -2.21 15.68
N GLU A 27 12.76 -1.19 16.52
CA GLU A 27 12.35 0.14 16.08
C GLU A 27 13.33 0.73 15.05
N THR A 28 14.63 0.47 15.24
CA THR A 28 15.68 0.88 14.30
C THR A 28 15.45 0.25 12.92
N LEU A 29 15.20 -1.07 12.86
CA LEU A 29 14.87 -1.75 11.61
C LEU A 29 13.65 -1.11 10.94
N TRP A 30 12.59 -0.84 11.70
CA TRP A 30 11.37 -0.19 11.20
C TRP A 30 11.63 1.22 10.63
N ARG A 31 12.46 2.02 11.32
CA ARG A 31 12.83 3.37 10.90
C ARG A 31 13.70 3.38 9.65
N GLU A 32 14.59 2.41 9.50
CA GLU A 32 15.52 2.29 8.38
C GLU A 32 14.91 1.63 7.14
N CYS A 33 13.75 0.96 7.27
CA CYS A 33 13.11 0.26 6.15
C CYS A 33 12.82 1.19 4.97
N PRO A 34 13.45 0.99 3.80
CA PRO A 34 13.40 1.96 2.71
C PRO A 34 12.15 1.80 1.84
N ASP A 35 11.36 0.75 2.04
CA ASP A 35 10.33 0.35 1.09
C ASP A 35 8.94 0.33 1.75
N GLY A 36 8.09 1.28 1.36
CA GLY A 36 6.74 1.38 1.89
C GLY A 36 5.85 0.19 1.55
N ALA A 37 6.07 -0.48 0.43
CA ALA A 37 5.31 -1.68 0.07
C ALA A 37 5.69 -2.85 1.00
N TRP A 38 6.97 -3.02 1.34
CA TRP A 38 7.40 -4.03 2.32
C TRP A 38 6.78 -3.77 3.70
N MET A 39 6.77 -2.51 4.12
CA MET A 39 6.19 -2.11 5.42
C MET A 39 4.68 -2.36 5.47
N LEU A 40 3.94 -2.00 4.43
CA LEU A 40 2.51 -2.26 4.32
C LEU A 40 2.19 -3.76 4.27
N TRP A 41 3.01 -4.53 3.55
CA TRP A 41 2.87 -5.98 3.48
C TRP A 41 3.04 -6.61 4.86
N LEU A 42 4.09 -6.23 5.58
CA LEU A 42 4.35 -6.76 6.91
C LEU A 42 3.17 -6.42 7.83
N CYS A 43 2.72 -5.16 7.83
CA CYS A 43 1.60 -4.72 8.64
C CYS A 43 0.32 -5.51 8.35
N ALA A 44 -0.01 -5.73 7.08
CA ALA A 44 -1.15 -6.54 6.68
C ALA A 44 -1.02 -7.99 7.19
N LYS A 45 0.16 -8.61 7.03
CA LYS A 45 0.42 -10.00 7.44
C LYS A 45 0.36 -10.22 8.95
N VAL A 46 0.90 -9.29 9.73
CA VAL A 46 0.82 -9.38 11.20
C VAL A 46 -0.55 -8.92 11.74
N GLY A 47 -1.45 -8.45 10.88
CA GLY A 47 -2.81 -8.06 11.25
C GLY A 47 -2.91 -6.70 11.94
N VAL A 48 -2.12 -5.72 11.50
CA VAL A 48 -2.34 -4.31 11.84
C VAL A 48 -3.74 -3.88 11.38
N ARG A 49 -4.39 -3.02 12.18
CA ARG A 49 -5.76 -2.60 11.91
C ARG A 49 -5.86 -1.89 10.56
N ARG A 50 -6.84 -2.29 9.74
CA ARG A 50 -7.17 -1.66 8.44
C ARG A 50 -7.32 -0.15 8.51
N LYS A 51 -7.83 0.40 9.61
CA LYS A 51 -7.97 1.84 9.85
C LYS A 51 -6.63 2.60 9.82
N LEU A 52 -5.50 1.93 10.02
CA LEU A 52 -4.17 2.48 9.87
C LEU A 52 -3.58 2.23 8.47
N LEU A 53 -4.00 1.18 7.77
CA LEU A 53 -3.49 0.84 6.44
C LEU A 53 -4.16 1.63 5.32
N VAL A 54 -5.46 1.90 5.43
CA VAL A 54 -6.21 2.64 4.41
C VAL A 54 -5.63 4.04 4.18
N PRO A 55 -5.32 4.87 5.19
CA PRO A 55 -4.70 6.17 4.96
C PRO A 55 -3.36 6.11 4.22
N CYS A 56 -2.55 5.07 4.46
CA CYS A 56 -1.30 4.87 3.72
C CYS A 56 -1.58 4.53 2.25
N ALA A 57 -2.53 3.62 1.99
CA ALA A 57 -2.89 3.21 0.64
C ALA A 57 -3.52 4.37 -0.16
N THR A 58 -4.42 5.14 0.45
CA THR A 58 -5.03 6.31 -0.18
C THR A 58 -3.99 7.41 -0.40
N GLY A 59 -3.04 7.60 0.52
CA GLY A 59 -1.89 8.49 0.32
C GLY A 59 -1.05 8.12 -0.91
N CYS A 60 -0.83 6.82 -1.16
CA CYS A 60 -0.18 6.33 -2.38
C CYS A 60 -1.03 6.64 -3.63
N ALA A 61 -2.34 6.36 -3.59
CA ALA A 61 -3.23 6.65 -4.73
C ALA A 61 -3.33 8.15 -5.05
N ARG A 62 -3.41 9.01 -4.02
CA ARG A 62 -3.44 10.47 -4.18
C ARG A 62 -2.20 11.02 -4.88
N SER A 63 -1.02 10.42 -4.71
CA SER A 63 0.23 10.91 -5.31
C SER A 63 0.22 10.80 -6.85
N VAL A 64 -0.49 9.79 -7.36
CA VAL A 64 -0.59 9.48 -8.80
C VAL A 64 -1.96 9.78 -9.40
N LEU A 65 -2.94 10.20 -8.61
CA LEU A 65 -4.31 10.43 -9.09
C LEU A 65 -4.38 11.42 -10.26
N ARG A 66 -3.46 12.39 -10.33
CA ARG A 66 -3.35 13.35 -11.44
C ARG A 66 -3.01 12.73 -12.80
N LEU A 67 -2.58 11.48 -12.82
CA LEU A 67 -2.30 10.70 -14.02
C LEU A 67 -3.56 10.07 -14.62
N VAL A 68 -4.65 10.01 -13.85
CA VAL A 68 -5.94 9.54 -14.35
C VAL A 68 -6.49 10.57 -15.34
N PRO A 69 -7.03 10.16 -16.50
CA PRO A 69 -7.52 11.09 -17.51
C PRO A 69 -8.61 12.01 -16.99
N VAL A 70 -8.63 13.24 -17.49
CA VAL A 70 -9.69 14.21 -17.19
C VAL A 70 -11.05 13.64 -17.60
N GLY A 71 -12.03 13.69 -16.70
CA GLY A 71 -13.38 13.12 -16.90
C GLY A 71 -13.53 11.68 -16.39
N GLU A 72 -12.45 11.02 -15.98
CA GLU A 72 -12.50 9.71 -15.34
C GLU A 72 -12.51 9.85 -13.80
N ASP A 73 -13.71 9.98 -13.23
CA ASP A 73 -13.89 10.21 -11.80
C ASP A 73 -13.83 8.95 -10.93
N ARG A 74 -13.97 7.74 -11.51
CA ARG A 74 -14.12 6.50 -10.72
C ARG A 74 -12.91 6.25 -9.80
N PRO A 75 -11.64 6.45 -10.22
CA PRO A 75 -10.49 6.34 -9.33
C PRO A 75 -10.53 7.34 -8.16
N ARG A 76 -10.84 8.60 -8.42
CA ARG A 76 -10.94 9.64 -7.38
C ARG A 76 -12.02 9.28 -6.35
N LEU A 77 -13.19 8.87 -6.81
CA LEU A 77 -14.30 8.45 -5.96
C LEU A 77 -13.93 7.22 -5.10
N ALA A 78 -13.19 6.25 -5.65
CA ALA A 78 -12.73 5.10 -4.89
C ALA A 78 -11.84 5.50 -3.70
N VAL A 79 -10.91 6.42 -3.92
CA VAL A 79 -10.06 6.97 -2.85
C VAL A 79 -10.89 7.70 -1.79
N GLU A 80 -11.83 8.55 -2.21
CA GLU A 80 -12.71 9.30 -1.29
C GLU A 80 -13.59 8.38 -0.44
N VAL A 81 -14.16 7.32 -1.02
CA VAL A 81 -14.96 6.33 -0.29
C VAL A 81 -14.09 5.56 0.72
N ALA A 82 -12.84 5.24 0.35
CA ALA A 82 -11.91 4.58 1.26
C ALA A 82 -11.56 5.48 2.46
N GLU A 83 -11.31 6.77 2.22
CA GLU A 83 -11.08 7.77 3.27
C GLU A 83 -12.33 7.94 4.15
N ALA A 84 -13.53 8.06 3.55
CA ALA A 84 -14.79 8.13 4.28
C ALA A 84 -15.03 6.89 5.16
N TRP A 85 -14.66 5.70 4.67
CA TRP A 85 -14.75 4.47 5.43
C TRP A 85 -13.88 4.53 6.69
N VAL A 86 -12.69 5.15 6.66
CA VAL A 86 -11.83 5.30 7.85
C VAL A 86 -12.55 6.04 8.97
N TYR A 87 -13.34 7.05 8.64
CA TYR A 87 -14.12 7.85 9.60
C TYR A 87 -15.52 7.29 9.90
N GLY A 88 -15.91 6.17 9.27
CA GLY A 88 -17.22 5.55 9.48
C GLY A 88 -18.35 6.22 8.69
N HIS A 89 -18.01 7.04 7.70
CA HIS A 89 -18.96 7.69 6.79
C HIS A 89 -19.27 6.86 5.53
N ALA A 90 -18.62 5.71 5.38
CA ALA A 90 -18.91 4.73 4.34
C ALA A 90 -18.76 3.30 4.87
N THR A 91 -19.44 2.36 4.22
CA THR A 91 -19.46 0.93 4.49
C THR A 91 -18.35 0.20 3.74
N GLN A 92 -18.08 -1.06 4.12
CA GLN A 92 -17.13 -1.90 3.39
C GLN A 92 -17.65 -2.25 1.99
N GLU A 93 -18.96 -2.40 1.84
CA GLU A 93 -19.64 -2.70 0.59
C GLU A 93 -19.52 -1.53 -0.40
N GLU A 94 -19.69 -0.29 0.07
CA GLU A 94 -19.46 0.92 -0.74
C GLU A 94 -17.99 1.02 -1.19
N ALA A 95 -17.04 0.76 -0.29
CA ALA A 95 -15.62 0.73 -0.64
C ALA A 95 -15.31 -0.34 -1.71
N ARG A 96 -15.89 -1.55 -1.59
CA ARG A 96 -15.76 -2.60 -2.61
C ARG A 96 -16.36 -2.19 -3.95
N ALA A 97 -17.54 -1.58 -3.94
CA ALA A 97 -18.21 -1.14 -5.15
C ALA A 97 -17.38 -0.07 -5.88
N ALA A 98 -16.89 0.93 -5.14
CA ALA A 98 -16.04 1.97 -5.69
C ALA A 98 -14.71 1.41 -6.22
N ALA A 99 -14.11 0.44 -5.52
CA ALA A 99 -12.92 -0.25 -5.99
C ALA A 99 -13.14 -0.99 -7.32
N ARG A 100 -14.27 -1.70 -7.48
CA ARG A 100 -14.63 -2.36 -8.74
C ARG A 100 -14.80 -1.36 -9.88
N ALA A 101 -15.41 -0.21 -9.61
CA ALA A 101 -15.56 0.85 -10.59
C ALA A 101 -14.19 1.42 -11.03
N ALA A 102 -13.27 1.63 -10.09
CA ALA A 102 -11.91 2.07 -10.40
C ALA A 102 -11.11 1.03 -11.20
N TYR A 103 -11.26 -0.28 -10.92
CA TYR A 103 -10.67 -1.31 -11.79
C TYR A 103 -11.25 -1.30 -13.20
N ALA A 104 -12.56 -1.12 -13.34
CA ALA A 104 -13.15 -0.98 -14.67
C ALA A 104 -12.57 0.23 -15.43
N ALA A 105 -12.27 1.33 -14.74
CA ALA A 105 -11.54 2.45 -15.35
C ALA A 105 -10.10 2.07 -15.76
N ALA A 106 -9.39 1.31 -14.93
CA ALA A 106 -8.05 0.82 -15.25
C ALA A 106 -8.03 -0.06 -16.51
N TYR A 107 -8.99 -0.98 -16.65
CA TYR A 107 -9.13 -1.81 -17.85
C TYR A 107 -9.44 -0.98 -19.10
N VAL A 108 -10.37 -0.02 -19.00
CA VAL A 108 -10.68 0.89 -20.11
C VAL A 108 -9.46 1.70 -20.54
N ALA A 109 -8.65 2.17 -19.60
CA ALA A 109 -7.42 2.90 -19.89
C ALA A 109 -6.36 2.01 -20.56
N ALA A 110 -6.26 0.73 -20.17
CA ALA A 110 -5.33 -0.23 -20.74
C ALA A 110 -5.69 -0.65 -22.18
N ASP A 111 -6.99 -0.73 -22.50
CA ASP A 111 -7.48 -1.14 -23.83
C ASP A 111 -7.42 -0.02 -24.88
N ALA A 112 -7.22 1.23 -24.47
CA ALA A 112 -7.14 2.35 -25.39
C ALA A 112 -5.88 2.26 -26.29
N ALA A 113 -6.03 2.52 -27.60
CA ALA A 113 -4.92 2.43 -28.58
C ALA A 113 -3.74 3.39 -28.32
N TYR A 114 -3.91 4.33 -27.39
CA TYR A 114 -2.89 5.22 -26.83
C TYR A 114 -2.87 5.11 -25.30
N ALA A 115 -2.87 3.89 -24.77
CA ALA A 115 -2.85 3.65 -23.34
C ALA A 115 -1.58 4.26 -22.73
N ASP A 116 -1.76 5.34 -21.98
CA ASP A 116 -0.80 5.76 -20.99
C ASP A 116 -0.81 4.68 -19.88
N ALA A 117 0.13 3.73 -19.93
CA ALA A 117 0.21 2.60 -19.00
C ALA A 117 0.15 3.07 -17.52
N TYR A 118 0.75 4.23 -17.26
CA TYR A 118 0.71 4.90 -15.96
C TYR A 118 -0.70 5.37 -15.53
N ALA A 119 -1.59 5.71 -16.47
CA ALA A 119 -2.96 6.11 -16.19
C ALA A 119 -3.81 4.89 -15.75
N ALA A 120 -3.68 3.78 -16.46
CA ALA A 120 -4.29 2.50 -16.06
C ALA A 120 -3.80 2.06 -14.68
N ARG A 121 -2.50 2.20 -14.43
CA ARG A 121 -1.86 1.89 -13.16
C ARG A 121 -2.31 2.80 -12.02
N ALA A 122 -2.45 4.11 -12.25
CA ALA A 122 -2.98 5.04 -11.26
C ALA A 122 -4.45 4.73 -10.88
N ALA A 123 -5.26 4.32 -11.85
CA ALA A 123 -6.62 3.84 -11.61
C ALA A 123 -6.64 2.53 -10.80
N ALA A 124 -5.77 1.57 -11.12
CA ALA A 124 -5.62 0.32 -10.36
C ALA A 124 -5.15 0.58 -8.92
N CYS A 125 -4.20 1.48 -8.71
CA CYS A 125 -3.76 1.91 -7.39
C CYS A 125 -4.95 2.45 -6.55
N SER A 126 -5.80 3.27 -7.14
CA SER A 126 -7.01 3.80 -6.49
C SER A 126 -7.99 2.69 -6.11
N ALA A 127 -8.13 1.67 -6.97
CA ALA A 127 -8.92 0.48 -6.68
C ALA A 127 -8.34 -0.32 -5.49
N HIS A 128 -7.02 -0.56 -5.48
CA HIS A 128 -6.33 -1.24 -4.39
C HIS A 128 -6.47 -0.47 -3.05
N ALA A 129 -6.35 0.86 -3.09
CA ALA A 129 -6.57 1.70 -1.92
C ALA A 129 -7.99 1.56 -1.34
N ALA A 130 -9.01 1.48 -2.19
CA ALA A 130 -10.37 1.21 -1.76
C ALA A 130 -10.57 -0.23 -1.25
N TYR A 131 -9.95 -1.22 -1.89
CA TYR A 131 -9.99 -2.61 -1.41
C TYR A 131 -9.32 -2.81 -0.05
N ALA A 132 -8.33 -1.99 0.31
CA ALA A 132 -7.67 -2.05 1.62
C ALA A 132 -8.66 -1.89 2.79
N ALA A 133 -9.79 -1.21 2.58
CA ALA A 133 -10.89 -1.13 3.55
C ALA A 133 -11.50 -2.51 3.86
N THR A 134 -11.32 -3.51 3.00
CA THR A 134 -11.98 -4.81 3.08
C THR A 134 -11.05 -6.01 3.24
N THR A 135 -9.88 -5.98 2.60
CA THR A 135 -8.92 -7.10 2.62
C THR A 135 -7.67 -6.82 3.46
N ALA A 136 -7.48 -5.58 3.92
CA ALA A 136 -6.24 -5.10 4.54
C ALA A 136 -5.01 -5.16 3.61
N ASP A 137 -5.19 -5.44 2.31
CA ASP A 137 -4.10 -5.49 1.35
C ASP A 137 -3.83 -4.11 0.76
N ALA A 138 -2.89 -3.39 1.38
CA ALA A 138 -2.43 -2.07 0.95
C ALA A 138 -1.15 -2.12 0.09
N VAL A 139 -0.58 -3.32 -0.12
CA VAL A 139 0.75 -3.50 -0.73
C VAL A 139 0.74 -3.04 -2.17
N TYR A 140 -0.24 -3.51 -2.93
CA TYR A 140 -0.39 -3.21 -4.35
C TYR A 140 -0.62 -1.70 -4.60
N ALA A 141 -1.26 -0.98 -3.68
CA ALA A 141 -1.44 0.45 -3.84
C ALA A 141 -0.10 1.21 -3.83
N ALA A 142 0.84 0.84 -2.96
CA ALA A 142 2.17 1.47 -2.93
C ALA A 142 3.01 1.12 -4.17
N ASP A 143 3.00 -0.15 -4.59
CA ASP A 143 3.78 -0.60 -5.75
C ASP A 143 3.24 -0.03 -7.07
N ASP A 144 1.92 -0.10 -7.29
CA ASP A 144 1.30 0.46 -8.49
C ASP A 144 1.53 1.98 -8.57
N ALA A 145 1.41 2.70 -7.45
CA ALA A 145 1.70 4.14 -7.44
C ALA A 145 3.17 4.44 -7.75
N ALA A 146 4.11 3.62 -7.25
CA ALA A 146 5.53 3.80 -7.51
C ALA A 146 5.87 3.53 -8.98
N ILE A 147 5.30 2.48 -9.58
CA ILE A 147 5.45 2.14 -11.00
C ILE A 147 4.82 3.21 -11.89
N ALA A 148 3.60 3.66 -11.59
CA ALA A 148 2.93 4.70 -12.36
C ALA A 148 3.73 6.01 -12.35
N ALA A 149 4.33 6.37 -11.20
CA ALA A 149 5.16 7.56 -11.10
C ALA A 149 6.47 7.45 -11.91
N ASP A 150 7.07 6.26 -11.94
CA ASP A 150 8.28 5.96 -12.70
C ASP A 150 8.02 5.98 -14.21
N GLU A 151 6.99 5.28 -14.67
CA GLU A 151 6.56 5.23 -16.07
C GLU A 151 6.16 6.61 -16.61
N ALA A 152 5.57 7.46 -15.78
CA ALA A 152 5.23 8.84 -16.11
C ALA A 152 6.41 9.83 -15.98
N GLY A 153 7.61 9.36 -15.61
CA GLY A 153 8.81 10.20 -15.49
C GLY A 153 8.78 11.21 -14.34
N ILE A 154 7.99 10.96 -13.29
CA ILE A 154 7.80 11.87 -12.16
C ILE A 154 8.95 11.73 -11.16
N CYS A 155 9.27 10.49 -10.80
CA CYS A 155 10.37 10.11 -9.91
C CYS A 155 10.65 8.62 -10.06
N THR A 156 11.81 8.15 -9.60
CA THR A 156 12.11 6.72 -9.65
C THR A 156 11.20 5.91 -8.73
N ARG A 157 10.93 4.65 -9.10
CA ARG A 157 10.18 3.70 -8.25
C ARG A 157 10.75 3.61 -6.83
N GLU A 158 12.08 3.54 -6.70
CA GLU A 158 12.77 3.49 -5.40
C GLU A 158 12.50 4.74 -4.54
N TYR A 159 12.58 5.93 -5.16
CA TYR A 159 12.29 7.18 -4.46
C TYR A 159 10.84 7.25 -3.97
N ALA A 160 9.89 6.81 -4.80
CA ALA A 160 8.48 6.75 -4.42
C ALA A 160 8.25 5.80 -3.23
N LEU A 161 8.82 4.59 -3.27
CA LEU A 161 8.70 3.61 -2.18
C LEU A 161 9.33 4.11 -0.88
N ALA A 162 10.46 4.83 -0.95
CA ALA A 162 11.07 5.48 0.22
C ALA A 162 10.21 6.61 0.79
N ARG A 163 9.54 7.39 -0.07
CA ARG A 163 8.54 8.38 0.36
C ARG A 163 7.36 7.70 1.03
N TYR A 164 6.85 6.61 0.49
CA TYR A 164 5.73 5.85 1.07
C TYR A 164 6.13 5.21 2.40
N ALA A 165 7.35 4.70 2.54
CA ALA A 165 7.88 4.21 3.80
C ALA A 165 7.81 5.26 4.92
N ARG A 166 8.13 6.52 4.61
CA ARG A 166 7.94 7.64 5.55
C ARG A 166 6.47 7.81 5.95
N GLY A 167 5.56 7.86 4.97
CA GLY A 167 4.13 7.99 5.24
C GLY A 167 3.57 6.84 6.09
N VAL A 168 4.06 5.61 5.89
CA VAL A 168 3.68 4.46 6.72
C VAL A 168 4.13 4.67 8.17
N ARG A 169 5.34 5.19 8.41
CA ARG A 169 5.82 5.46 9.77
C ARG A 169 5.07 6.59 10.47
N ASP A 170 4.57 7.56 9.71
CA ASP A 170 3.79 8.68 10.25
C ASP A 170 2.39 8.22 10.72
N VAL A 171 1.83 7.18 10.08
CA VAL A 171 0.48 6.66 10.39
C VAL A 171 0.53 5.44 11.31
N VAL A 172 1.48 4.53 11.10
CA VAL A 172 1.58 3.23 11.79
C VAL A 172 2.74 3.28 12.78
N PRO A 173 2.46 3.46 14.08
CA PRO A 173 3.52 3.55 15.07
C PRO A 173 4.16 2.18 15.33
N TRP A 174 5.48 2.17 15.57
CA TRP A 174 6.25 0.94 15.79
C TRP A 174 5.67 0.06 16.90
N TRP A 175 5.26 0.65 18.04
CA TRP A 175 4.72 -0.12 19.16
C TRP A 175 3.53 -1.01 18.76
N HIS A 176 2.72 -0.57 17.79
CA HIS A 176 1.60 -1.35 17.29
C HIS A 176 2.08 -2.52 16.43
N VAL A 177 3.05 -2.29 15.55
CA VAL A 177 3.67 -3.35 14.73
C VAL A 177 4.38 -4.37 15.62
N ALA A 178 5.12 -3.91 16.62
CA ALA A 178 5.82 -4.75 17.60
C ALA A 178 4.86 -5.65 18.38
N ASP A 179 3.73 -5.12 18.85
CA ASP A 179 2.68 -5.92 19.52
C ASP A 179 2.14 -7.03 18.60
N ARG A 180 1.85 -6.67 17.34
CA ARG A 180 1.37 -7.63 16.33
C ARG A 180 2.40 -8.68 15.95
N LEU A 181 3.68 -8.31 15.88
CA LEU A 181 4.79 -9.24 15.66
C LEU A 181 4.94 -10.24 16.81
N ARG A 182 4.87 -9.76 18.06
CA ARG A 182 4.91 -10.63 19.25
C ARG A 182 3.71 -11.60 19.26
N ALA A 183 2.52 -11.11 18.94
CA ALA A 183 1.32 -11.94 18.81
C ALA A 183 1.47 -13.01 17.70
N ALA A 184 2.30 -12.76 16.69
CA ALA A 184 2.65 -13.71 15.63
C ALA A 184 3.84 -14.63 15.98
N GLY A 185 4.37 -14.57 17.21
CA GLY A 185 5.50 -15.38 17.67
C GLY A 185 6.88 -14.92 17.17
N VAL A 186 6.97 -13.69 16.68
CA VAL A 186 8.23 -13.07 16.26
C VAL A 186 8.91 -12.42 17.47
N GLU A 187 10.20 -12.71 17.64
CA GLU A 187 11.04 -12.07 18.65
C GLU A 187 11.28 -10.60 18.28
N VAL A 188 10.92 -9.69 19.19
CA VAL A 188 11.07 -8.25 19.02
C VAL A 188 12.04 -7.73 20.07
N GLU A 189 13.08 -7.04 19.61
CA GLU A 189 14.08 -6.37 20.45
C GLU A 189 13.40 -5.31 21.33
N ARG A 190 13.88 -5.17 22.56
CA ARG A 190 13.31 -4.26 23.56
C ARG A 190 13.66 -2.81 23.28
#